data_AF-A6BD04-F1
#
_entry.id   AF-A6BD04-F1
#
_cell.length_a   1.000
_cell.length_b   1.000
_cell.length_c   1.000
_cell.angle_alpha   90.00
_cell.angle_beta   90.00
_cell.angle_gamma   90.00
#
_symmetry.space_group_name_H-M   'P 1'
#
loop_
_entity.id
_entity.type
_entity.pdbx_description
1 polymer ?
#
loop_
_entity_poly.entity_id
_entity_poly.type
_entity_poly.pdbx_seq_one_letter_code
_entity_poly.pdbx_strand_id
1 'polypeptide(L)'
;MQAALFLPAPYISPFSSVLVSLLQPILPCPIVKINTDGAKSETSHPLPERKRFKMPKPRTQSGEKNLISQRLIELRKTHNMSQRDLAYKLQLAGYDMDKNVITRIETNKRYVTDLELKAIAEIFQVSYIFLIDGKDE
;
A
#
# COMPACT_ATOMS: atom_id res chain seq x y z
N MET A 1 -30.81 12.55 52.71
CA MET A 1 -29.65 13.17 53.39
C MET A 1 -28.85 12.06 54.07
N GLN A 2 -27.51 12.17 54.01
CA GLN A 2 -26.46 11.21 54.45
C GLN A 2 -26.46 9.84 53.75
N ALA A 3 -25.46 9.35 53.00
CA ALA A 3 -24.00 9.54 52.89
C ALA A 3 -23.16 8.99 54.06
N ALA A 4 -22.53 7.82 53.83
CA ALA A 4 -21.20 7.36 54.30
C ALA A 4 -21.05 5.86 53.93
N LEU A 5 -20.37 5.47 52.83
CA LEU A 5 -18.94 5.12 52.76
C LEU A 5 -18.41 4.37 53.98
N PHE A 6 -18.02 3.10 53.83
CA PHE A 6 -16.76 2.54 54.36
C PHE A 6 -16.43 1.18 53.70
N LEU A 7 -15.13 0.98 53.46
CA LEU A 7 -14.46 0.03 52.55
C LEU A 7 -14.41 -1.44 53.04
N PRO A 8 -14.10 -2.41 52.15
CA PRO A 8 -13.90 -3.82 52.52
C PRO A 8 -12.46 -4.10 53.01
N ALA A 9 -12.31 -4.99 53.99
CA ALA A 9 -11.03 -5.54 54.45
C ALA A 9 -11.25 -6.99 54.94
N PRO A 10 -10.19 -7.79 55.19
CA PRO A 10 -9.17 -8.22 54.25
C PRO A 10 -9.17 -9.76 54.08
N TYR A 11 -8.63 -10.20 52.95
CA TYR A 11 -8.39 -11.60 52.60
C TYR A 11 -7.28 -12.20 53.49
N ILE A 12 -7.57 -13.29 54.20
CA ILE A 12 -6.57 -14.10 54.91
C ILE A 12 -6.84 -15.58 54.62
N SER A 13 -5.87 -16.21 53.98
CA SER A 13 -5.77 -17.64 53.66
C SER A 13 -5.44 -18.48 54.88
N PRO A 14 -5.63 -19.81 54.80
CA PRO A 14 -4.60 -20.66 55.39
C PRO A 14 -4.29 -21.93 54.56
N PHE A 15 -3.00 -22.29 54.56
CA PHE A 15 -2.38 -23.56 54.14
C PHE A 15 -2.34 -23.85 52.62
N SER A 16 -1.22 -23.58 51.93
CA SER A 16 0.11 -24.22 51.99
C SER A 16 0.24 -25.44 51.08
N SER A 17 1.19 -25.28 50.15
CA SER A 17 2.06 -26.29 49.54
C SER A 17 1.41 -27.42 48.74
N VAL A 18 1.18 -27.17 47.44
CA VAL A 18 1.66 -28.10 46.41
C VAL A 18 2.17 -27.28 45.21
N LEU A 19 3.42 -26.84 45.32
CA LEU A 19 4.22 -26.37 44.20
C LEU A 19 4.77 -27.61 43.48
N VAL A 20 4.01 -28.18 42.54
CA VAL A 20 4.55 -29.18 41.60
C VAL A 20 4.72 -28.50 40.24
N SER A 21 5.93 -28.01 40.08
CA SER A 21 6.63 -27.68 38.84
C SER A 21 6.12 -28.42 37.60
N LEU A 22 5.41 -27.71 36.72
CA LEU A 22 5.32 -28.06 35.30
C LEU A 22 6.45 -27.36 34.52
N LEU A 23 7.70 -27.50 34.99
CA LEU A 23 8.85 -27.35 34.10
C LEU A 23 8.92 -28.62 33.26
N GLN A 24 8.33 -28.57 32.07
CA GLN A 24 8.68 -29.55 31.05
C GLN A 24 10.17 -29.34 30.72
N PRO A 25 11.03 -30.38 30.81
CA PRO A 25 12.38 -30.26 30.29
C PRO A 25 12.26 -30.10 28.77
N ILE A 26 12.55 -28.90 28.28
CA ILE A 26 12.86 -28.70 26.85
C ILE A 26 14.13 -29.51 26.62
N LEU A 27 13.97 -30.75 26.15
CA LEU A 27 15.07 -31.49 25.56
C LEU A 27 15.54 -30.64 24.37
N PRO A 28 16.81 -30.19 24.34
CA PRO A 28 17.32 -29.54 23.15
C PRO A 28 17.33 -30.59 22.03
N CYS A 29 16.38 -30.48 21.11
CA CYS A 29 16.51 -31.16 19.82
C CYS A 29 17.85 -30.72 19.24
N PRO A 30 18.78 -31.64 18.93
CA PRO A 30 20.02 -31.24 18.29
C PRO A 30 19.66 -30.53 16.98
N ILE A 31 20.10 -29.28 16.85
CA ILE A 31 20.09 -28.57 15.58
C ILE A 31 20.95 -29.40 14.63
N VAL A 32 20.31 -30.21 13.79
CA VAL A 32 20.98 -30.79 12.64
C VAL A 32 21.31 -29.61 11.74
N LYS A 33 22.60 -29.30 11.63
CA LYS A 33 23.10 -28.39 10.60
C LYS A 33 22.69 -29.01 9.27
N ILE A 34 21.65 -28.47 8.67
CA ILE A 34 21.32 -28.73 7.27
C ILE A 34 22.54 -28.21 6.50
N ASN A 35 23.36 -29.11 5.96
CA ASN A 35 24.34 -28.72 4.97
C ASN A 35 23.54 -28.15 3.79
N THR A 36 23.59 -26.83 3.62
CA THR A 36 23.15 -26.17 2.40
C THR A 36 24.20 -26.37 1.32
N ASP A 37 24.61 -27.61 1.08
CA ASP A 37 25.18 -28.00 -0.19
C ASP A 37 23.97 -28.22 -1.08
N GLY A 38 23.52 -27.13 -1.69
CA GLY A 38 22.45 -27.17 -2.68
C GLY A 38 22.75 -28.30 -3.66
N ALA A 39 21.78 -29.18 -3.87
CA ALA A 39 21.88 -30.23 -4.86
C ALA A 39 22.34 -29.58 -6.18
N LYS A 40 23.56 -29.88 -6.60
CA LYS A 40 24.04 -29.50 -7.93
C LYS A 40 23.19 -30.33 -8.89
N SER A 41 22.14 -29.72 -9.43
CA SER A 41 21.40 -30.32 -10.54
C SER A 41 22.39 -30.47 -11.68
N GLU A 42 22.74 -31.71 -12.00
CA GLU A 42 23.48 -32.07 -13.19
C GLU A 42 22.61 -31.81 -14.42
N THR A 43 22.47 -30.53 -14.76
CA THR A 43 22.01 -30.09 -16.08
C THR A 43 23.16 -29.31 -16.68
N SER A 44 24.16 -30.02 -17.21
CA SER A 44 25.18 -29.47 -18.10
C SER A 44 24.57 -29.19 -19.48
N HIS A 45 23.55 -28.36 -19.52
CA HIS A 45 23.15 -27.65 -20.71
C HIS A 45 22.97 -26.20 -20.29
N PRO A 46 23.77 -25.26 -20.83
CA PRO A 46 23.49 -23.85 -20.66
C PRO A 46 22.10 -23.62 -21.24
N LEU A 47 21.11 -23.40 -20.37
CA LEU A 47 19.85 -22.82 -20.81
C LEU A 47 20.23 -21.52 -21.53
N PRO A 48 19.78 -21.32 -22.78
CA PRO A 48 20.12 -20.12 -23.51
C PRO A 48 19.74 -18.94 -22.62
N GLU A 49 20.71 -18.06 -22.38
CA GLU A 49 20.57 -16.87 -21.55
C GLU A 49 19.25 -16.21 -21.96
N ARG A 50 18.21 -16.38 -21.13
CA ARG A 50 16.86 -15.90 -21.45
C ARG A 50 16.99 -14.40 -21.56
N LYS A 51 17.21 -13.89 -22.78
CA LYS A 51 17.09 -12.47 -23.11
C LYS A 51 15.78 -12.05 -22.47
N ARG A 52 15.86 -11.20 -21.44
CA ARG A 52 14.68 -10.71 -20.73
C ARG A 52 13.91 -9.88 -21.74
N PHE A 53 13.01 -10.51 -22.49
CA PHE A 53 12.05 -9.84 -23.35
C PHE A 53 11.19 -8.97 -22.43
N LYS A 54 11.52 -7.68 -22.36
CA LYS A 54 10.67 -6.71 -21.67
C LYS A 54 9.43 -6.55 -22.52
N MET A 55 8.31 -7.06 -22.03
CA MET A 55 7.01 -6.79 -22.65
C MET A 55 6.79 -5.28 -22.73
N PRO A 56 6.50 -4.74 -23.91
CA PRO A 56 6.25 -3.30 -24.06
C PRO A 56 4.98 -2.95 -23.30
N LYS A 57 5.03 -1.86 -22.53
CA LYS A 57 3.84 -1.32 -21.88
C LYS A 57 2.99 -0.58 -22.92
N PRO A 58 1.65 -0.73 -22.90
CA PRO A 58 0.76 0.00 -23.79
C PRO A 58 0.98 1.51 -23.67
N ARG A 59 0.86 2.22 -24.79
CA ARG A 59 0.97 3.68 -24.90
C ARG A 59 -0.06 4.18 -25.88
N THR A 60 -0.33 5.48 -25.84
CA THR A 60 -1.16 6.14 -26.86
C THR A 60 -0.47 6.11 -28.23
N GLN A 61 -1.19 6.51 -29.28
CA GLN A 61 -0.62 6.66 -30.63
C GLN A 61 0.53 7.68 -30.65
N SER A 62 0.48 8.71 -29.77
CA SER A 62 1.54 9.70 -29.55
C SER A 62 2.69 9.21 -28.65
N GLY A 63 2.59 8.02 -28.07
CA GLY A 63 3.61 7.44 -27.17
C GLY A 63 3.49 7.86 -25.70
N GLU A 64 2.42 8.55 -25.33
CA GLU A 64 2.14 9.01 -23.96
C GLU A 64 1.72 7.84 -23.05
N LYS A 65 1.95 8.02 -21.74
CA LYS A 65 1.67 6.96 -20.75
C LYS A 65 0.28 7.06 -20.12
N ASN A 66 -0.41 8.18 -20.25
CA ASN A 66 -1.77 8.33 -19.73
C ASN A 66 -2.62 9.17 -20.67
N LEU A 67 -3.94 9.09 -20.46
CA LEU A 67 -4.94 9.76 -21.29
C LEU A 67 -5.46 11.06 -20.67
N ILE A 68 -5.22 11.30 -19.37
CA ILE A 68 -5.96 12.30 -18.58
C ILE A 68 -5.18 13.59 -18.32
N SER A 69 -3.90 13.64 -18.70
CA SER A 69 -2.96 14.72 -18.37
C SER A 69 -3.52 16.12 -18.59
N GLN A 70 -4.00 16.44 -19.80
CA GLN A 70 -4.51 17.77 -20.14
C GLN A 70 -5.75 18.14 -19.31
N ARG A 71 -6.69 17.21 -19.18
CA ARG A 71 -7.93 17.41 -18.42
C ARG A 71 -7.67 17.60 -16.94
N LEU A 72 -6.69 16.89 -16.38
CA LEU A 72 -6.27 17.09 -15.00
C LEU A 72 -5.69 18.51 -14.80
N ILE A 73 -4.88 19.00 -15.75
CA ILE A 73 -4.35 20.37 -15.71
C ILE A 73 -5.49 21.39 -15.76
N GLU A 74 -6.46 21.18 -16.65
CA GLU A 74 -7.63 22.06 -16.82
C GLU A 74 -8.47 22.09 -15.55
N LEU A 75 -8.90 20.93 -15.04
CA LEU A 75 -9.65 20.83 -13.78
C LEU A 75 -8.91 21.54 -12.64
N ARG A 76 -7.63 21.23 -12.47
CA ARG A 76 -6.84 21.84 -11.39
C ARG A 76 -6.79 23.37 -11.51
N LYS A 77 -6.63 23.90 -12.72
CA LYS A 77 -6.60 25.36 -12.97
C LYS A 77 -7.97 26.01 -12.77
N THR A 78 -9.05 25.39 -13.23
CA THR A 78 -10.43 25.87 -13.03
C THR A 78 -10.79 25.96 -11.55
N HIS A 79 -10.25 25.05 -10.75
CA HIS A 79 -10.39 25.09 -9.29
C HIS A 79 -9.32 25.93 -8.56
N ASN A 80 -8.48 26.68 -9.28
CA ASN A 80 -7.42 27.54 -8.73
C ASN A 80 -6.44 26.81 -7.79
N MET A 81 -6.18 25.51 -8.03
CA MET A 81 -5.29 24.71 -7.20
C MET A 81 -3.88 24.66 -7.79
N SER A 82 -2.84 24.76 -6.95
CA SER A 82 -1.50 24.31 -7.33
C SER A 82 -1.42 22.78 -7.30
N GLN A 83 -0.37 22.19 -7.89
CA GLN A 83 -0.13 20.74 -7.78
C GLN A 83 0.03 20.29 -6.32
N ARG A 84 0.56 21.15 -5.45
CA ARG A 84 0.68 20.85 -4.00
C ARG A 84 -0.68 20.88 -3.33
N ASP A 85 -1.54 21.85 -3.68
CA ASP A 85 -2.88 21.96 -3.09
C ASP A 85 -3.75 20.77 -3.47
N LEU A 86 -3.66 20.31 -4.73
CA LEU A 86 -4.34 19.10 -5.16
C LEU A 86 -3.81 17.85 -4.42
N ALA A 87 -2.49 17.71 -4.27
CA ALA A 87 -1.90 16.62 -3.49
C ALA A 87 -2.41 16.62 -2.05
N TYR A 88 -2.41 17.79 -1.41
CA TYR A 88 -2.89 17.94 -0.05
C TYR A 88 -4.38 17.57 0.08
N LYS A 89 -5.21 18.03 -0.86
CA LYS A 89 -6.65 17.70 -0.88
C LYS A 89 -6.88 16.19 -1.05
N LEU A 90 -6.11 15.53 -1.91
CA LEU A 90 -6.16 14.08 -2.09
C LEU A 90 -5.72 13.31 -0.84
N GLN A 91 -4.64 13.75 -0.19
CA GLN A 91 -4.16 13.15 1.05
C GLN A 91 -5.17 13.31 2.20
N LEU A 92 -5.81 14.47 2.32
CA LEU A 92 -6.90 14.67 3.28
C LEU A 92 -8.11 13.77 3.01
N ALA A 93 -8.36 13.41 1.75
CA ALA A 93 -9.38 12.45 1.37
C ALA A 93 -8.94 10.98 1.52
N GLY A 94 -7.73 10.72 2.01
CA GLY A 94 -7.20 9.38 2.28
C GLY A 94 -6.44 8.73 1.11
N TYR A 95 -6.11 9.48 0.07
CA TYR A 95 -5.34 8.98 -1.08
C TYR A 95 -3.85 9.32 -0.95
N ASP A 96 -2.99 8.32 -1.13
CA ASP A 96 -1.54 8.50 -1.15
C ASP A 96 -1.05 9.05 -2.50
N MET A 97 -1.30 10.34 -2.73
CA MET A 97 -0.89 11.05 -3.95
C MET A 97 -0.10 12.31 -3.61
N ASP A 98 1.21 12.28 -3.87
CA ASP A 98 2.08 13.43 -3.68
C ASP A 98 2.13 14.36 -4.91
N LYS A 99 2.79 15.52 -4.74
CA LYS A 99 2.98 16.48 -5.82
C LYS A 99 3.74 15.88 -7.01
N ASN A 100 4.66 14.94 -6.81
CA ASN A 100 5.45 14.35 -7.90
C ASN A 100 4.64 13.36 -8.74
N VAL A 101 3.73 12.62 -8.12
CA VAL A 101 2.75 11.79 -8.80
C VAL A 101 1.93 12.68 -9.72
N ILE A 102 1.34 13.75 -9.20
CA ILE A 102 0.55 14.72 -10.00
C ILE A 102 1.39 15.32 -11.13
N THR A 103 2.60 15.83 -10.84
CA THR A 103 3.48 16.39 -11.89
C THR A 103 3.74 15.39 -13.01
N ARG A 104 3.97 14.11 -12.69
CA ARG A 104 4.27 13.08 -13.69
C ARG A 104 3.03 12.61 -14.46
N ILE A 105 1.85 12.70 -13.87
CA ILE A 105 0.57 12.49 -14.56
C ILE A 105 0.36 13.63 -15.56
N GLU A 106 0.40 14.89 -15.10
CA GLU A 106 0.21 16.09 -15.93
C GLU A 106 1.22 16.19 -17.09
N THR A 107 2.42 15.61 -16.95
CA THR A 107 3.46 15.61 -17.99
C THR A 107 3.53 14.32 -18.83
N ASN A 108 2.54 13.42 -18.73
CA ASN A 108 2.52 12.13 -19.44
C ASN A 108 3.71 11.20 -19.16
N LYS A 109 4.45 11.45 -18.07
CA LYS A 109 5.65 10.69 -17.67
C LYS A 109 5.35 9.46 -16.79
N ARG A 110 4.10 9.25 -16.40
CA ARG A 110 3.64 8.09 -15.61
C ARG A 110 2.28 7.58 -16.11
N TYR A 111 2.07 6.28 -15.90
CA TYR A 111 0.76 5.65 -16.01
C TYR A 111 -0.11 6.07 -14.82
N VAL A 112 -1.41 6.11 -15.03
CA VAL A 112 -2.40 6.38 -13.97
C VAL A 112 -3.04 5.05 -13.60
N THR A 113 -3.09 4.73 -12.31
CA THR A 113 -3.82 3.54 -11.83
C THR A 113 -5.30 3.83 -11.74
N ASP A 114 -6.11 2.79 -11.68
CA ASP A 114 -7.55 2.87 -11.40
C ASP A 114 -7.85 3.59 -10.07
N LEU A 115 -7.07 3.34 -9.01
CA LEU A 115 -7.19 4.03 -7.72
C LEU A 115 -6.96 5.54 -7.83
N GLU A 116 -5.94 5.94 -8.60
CA GLU A 116 -5.64 7.36 -8.82
C GLU A 116 -6.71 8.02 -9.69
N LEU A 117 -7.22 7.31 -10.70
CA LEU A 117 -8.30 7.79 -11.54
C LEU A 117 -9.58 8.01 -10.71
N LYS A 118 -9.91 7.05 -9.83
CA LYS A 118 -11.00 7.16 -8.86
C LYS A 118 -10.82 8.36 -7.93
N ALA A 119 -9.63 8.52 -7.36
CA ALA A 119 -9.32 9.63 -6.46
C ALA A 119 -9.54 11.00 -7.14
N ILE A 120 -9.07 11.15 -8.38
CA ILE A 120 -9.26 12.38 -9.17
C ILE A 120 -10.75 12.61 -9.45
N ALA A 121 -11.48 11.58 -9.87
CA ALA A 121 -12.91 11.68 -10.14
C ALA A 121 -13.70 12.14 -8.90
N GLU A 122 -13.41 11.59 -7.73
CA GLU A 122 -14.07 11.95 -6.47
C GLU A 122 -13.73 13.38 -6.00
N ILE A 123 -12.46 13.79 -6.09
CA ILE A 123 -12.02 15.14 -5.66
C ILE A 123 -12.64 16.26 -6.49
N PHE A 124 -12.83 16.02 -7.79
CA PHE A 124 -13.40 16.98 -8.74
C PHE A 124 -14.89 16.75 -9.02
N GLN A 125 -15.48 15.66 -8.52
CA GLN A 125 -16.87 15.27 -8.75
C GLN A 125 -17.22 15.18 -10.25
N VAL A 126 -16.34 14.55 -11.03
CA VAL A 126 -16.50 14.37 -12.48
C VAL A 126 -16.63 12.89 -12.85
N SER A 127 -17.21 12.59 -14.00
CA SER A 127 -17.34 11.22 -14.48
C SER A 127 -15.99 10.66 -14.99
N TYR A 128 -15.87 9.33 -15.03
CA TYR A 128 -14.71 8.67 -15.63
C TYR A 128 -14.63 8.92 -17.14
N ILE A 129 -15.79 8.98 -17.80
CA ILE A 129 -15.89 9.27 -19.24
C ILE A 129 -15.33 10.67 -19.51
N PHE A 130 -15.65 11.66 -18.69
CA PHE A 130 -15.05 12.98 -18.81
C PHE A 130 -13.52 12.94 -18.69
N LEU A 131 -12.97 12.24 -17.70
CA LEU A 131 -11.51 12.16 -17.53
C LEU A 131 -10.81 11.46 -18.72
N ILE A 132 -11.40 10.40 -19.27
CA ILE A 132 -10.78 9.55 -20.31
C ILE A 132 -11.04 10.08 -21.72
N ASP A 133 -12.26 10.53 -22.02
CA ASP A 133 -12.71 10.92 -23.36
C ASP A 133 -12.91 12.43 -23.49
N GLY A 134 -13.03 13.18 -22.39
CA GLY A 134 -13.22 14.63 -22.41
C GLY A 134 -14.60 15.05 -22.91
N LYS A 135 -15.58 14.14 -22.83
CA LYS A 135 -16.97 14.39 -23.17
C LYS A 135 -17.76 14.47 -21.88
N ASP A 136 -18.56 15.51 -21.75
CA ASP A 136 -19.61 15.57 -20.76
C ASP A 136 -20.71 14.60 -21.21
N GLU A 137 -21.20 13.77 -20.29
CA GLU A 137 -22.35 12.87 -20.53
C GLU A 137 -23.65 13.68 -20.64
#